data_AF-A0A846KSX8-F1
#
_entry.id   AF-A0A846KSX8-F1
#
_cell.length_a   1.000
_cell.length_b   1.000
_cell.length_c   1.000
_cell.angle_alpha   90.00
_cell.angle_beta   90.00
_cell.angle_gamma   90.00
#
_symmetry.space_group_name_H-M   'P 1'
#
loop_
_entity.id
_entity.type
_entity.pdbx_description
1 polymer ?
#
loop_
_entity_poly.entity_id
_entity_poly.type
_entity_poly.pdbx_seq_one_letter_code
_entity_poly.pdbx_strand_id
1 'polypeptide(L)'
;MKGGRARWKIENETFNTLKNQGYQFEHNFGHSKKNLCSVMGIIMLLAFLVDQMQLLCCKLFQHARTTTRTFYNLWETMRAMFKFFYLTNWESFIYCLTNMEIPNTS
;
A
#
# COMPACT_ATOMS: atom_id res chain seq x y z
N MET A 1 -6.08 -17.24 -20.18
CA MET A 1 -5.18 -16.07 -20.39
C MET A 1 -5.37 -14.99 -19.30
N LYS A 2 -4.97 -15.23 -18.05
CA LYS A 2 -4.98 -14.20 -16.97
C LYS A 2 -3.58 -13.67 -16.62
N GLY A 3 -2.55 -14.52 -16.68
CA GLY A 3 -1.17 -14.15 -16.36
C GLY A 3 -0.53 -13.11 -17.28
N GLY A 4 -0.81 -13.13 -18.59
CA GLY A 4 -0.25 -12.16 -19.53
C GLY A 4 -0.66 -10.71 -19.25
N ARG A 5 -1.94 -10.49 -18.87
CA ARG A 5 -2.43 -9.16 -18.48
C ARG A 5 -1.85 -8.70 -17.15
N ALA A 6 -1.71 -9.60 -16.17
CA ALA A 6 -1.08 -9.29 -14.90
C ALA A 6 0.39 -8.90 -15.08
N ARG A 7 1.14 -9.66 -15.90
CA ARG A 7 2.56 -9.37 -16.20
C ARG A 7 2.74 -8.02 -16.89
N TRP A 8 1.93 -7.75 -17.92
CA TRP A 8 1.94 -6.45 -18.60
C TRP A 8 1.66 -5.29 -17.65
N LYS A 9 0.69 -5.45 -16.73
CA LYS A 9 0.35 -4.41 -15.76
C LYS A 9 1.48 -4.16 -14.76
N ILE A 10 2.13 -5.20 -14.27
CA ILE A 10 3.30 -5.09 -13.37
C ILE A 10 4.44 -4.34 -14.08
N GLU A 11 4.73 -4.69 -15.34
CA GLU A 11 5.81 -4.07 -16.12
C GLU A 11 5.49 -2.60 -16.45
N ASN A 12 4.31 -2.30 -16.96
CA ASN A 12 3.99 -0.96 -17.46
C ASN A 12 3.50 0.03 -16.41
N GLU A 13 2.91 -0.43 -15.30
CA GLU A 13 2.49 0.46 -14.22
C GLU A 13 3.53 0.45 -13.10
N THR A 14 3.74 -0.70 -12.45
CA THR A 14 4.61 -0.77 -11.27
C THR A 14 6.07 -0.49 -11.61
N PHE A 15 6.69 -1.21 -12.55
CA PHE A 15 8.11 -0.99 -12.86
C PHE A 15 8.35 0.37 -13.50
N ASN A 16 7.43 0.85 -14.35
CA ASN A 16 7.53 2.21 -14.88
C ASN A 16 7.49 3.27 -13.76
N THR A 17 6.63 3.09 -12.75
CA THR A 17 6.57 3.99 -11.58
C THR A 17 7.89 3.95 -10.79
N LEU A 18 8.43 2.77 -10.54
CA LEU A 18 9.69 2.58 -9.80
C LEU A 18 10.89 3.20 -10.51
N LYS A 19 10.89 3.18 -11.84
CA LYS A 19 11.97 3.73 -12.67
C LYS A 19 11.81 5.24 -12.89
N ASN A 20 10.60 5.70 -13.19
CA ASN A 20 10.38 7.01 -13.80
C ASN A 20 9.52 7.98 -12.97
N GLN A 21 8.71 7.51 -12.01
CA GLN A 21 7.78 8.37 -11.25
C GLN A 21 8.22 8.64 -9.80
N GLY A 22 9.48 9.05 -9.63
CA GLY A 22 9.98 9.61 -8.36
C GLY A 22 10.73 8.66 -7.44
N TYR A 23 10.64 7.35 -7.67
CA TYR A 23 11.48 6.37 -6.95
C TYR A 23 12.88 6.23 -7.56
N GLN A 24 13.00 6.41 -8.89
CA GLN A 24 14.25 6.47 -9.65
C GLN A 24 15.25 5.34 -9.30
N PHE A 25 14.76 4.10 -9.16
CA PHE A 25 15.59 2.96 -8.74
C PHE A 25 16.74 2.64 -9.69
N GLU A 26 16.68 3.09 -10.95
CA GLU A 26 17.77 2.97 -11.92
C GLU A 26 18.92 3.96 -11.67
N HIS A 27 18.70 4.99 -10.86
CA HIS A 27 19.68 6.03 -10.59
C HIS A 27 20.25 5.86 -9.18
N ASN A 28 21.55 5.60 -9.12
CA ASN A 28 22.28 5.66 -7.86
C ASN A 28 22.59 7.13 -7.55
N PHE A 29 21.84 7.73 -6.60
CA PHE A 29 21.96 9.13 -6.18
C PHE A 29 23.25 9.44 -5.38
N GLY A 30 24.41 9.29 -6.02
CA GLY A 30 25.73 9.25 -5.39
C GLY A 30 26.00 10.28 -4.29
N HIS A 31 26.37 9.77 -3.10
CA HIS A 31 27.71 9.88 -2.52
C HIS A 31 27.79 8.78 -1.44
N SER A 32 28.61 7.74 -1.66
CA SER A 32 28.89 6.62 -0.72
C SER A 32 27.77 5.62 -0.34
N LYS A 33 26.63 5.55 -1.05
CA LYS A 33 25.56 4.58 -0.74
C LYS A 33 25.45 3.41 -1.74
N LYS A 34 26.45 2.53 -1.78
CA LYS A 34 26.46 1.31 -2.62
C LYS A 34 25.20 0.43 -2.48
N ASN A 35 24.47 0.55 -1.37
CA ASN A 35 23.32 -0.30 -1.05
C ASN A 35 21.98 0.45 -1.01
N LEU A 36 21.88 1.73 -1.38
CA LEU A 36 20.62 2.50 -1.22
C LEU A 36 19.49 1.89 -2.04
N CYS A 37 19.71 1.58 -3.32
CA CYS A 37 18.69 0.96 -4.16
C CYS A 37 18.29 -0.43 -3.63
N SER A 38 19.25 -1.20 -3.09
CA SER A 38 18.97 -2.50 -2.45
C SER A 38 18.12 -2.35 -1.19
N VAL A 39 18.43 -1.38 -0.32
CA VAL A 39 17.67 -1.09 0.89
C VAL A 39 16.26 -0.60 0.54
N MET A 40 16.12 0.30 -0.43
CA MET A 40 14.81 0.75 -0.91
C MET A 40 14.00 -0.42 -1.50
N GLY A 41 14.64 -1.33 -2.22
CA GLY A 41 14.01 -2.56 -2.72
C GLY A 41 13.51 -3.47 -1.62
N ILE A 42 14.32 -3.67 -0.57
CA ILE A 42 13.93 -4.47 0.60
C ILE A 42 12.76 -3.82 1.34
N ILE A 43 12.80 -2.51 1.60
CA ILE A 43 11.72 -1.78 2.29
C ILE A 43 10.42 -1.84 1.48
N MET A 44 10.50 -1.74 0.15
CA MET A 44 9.34 -1.89 -0.72
C MET A 44 8.73 -3.30 -0.65
N LEU A 45 9.56 -4.35 -0.75
CA LEU A 45 9.09 -5.73 -0.61
C LEU A 45 8.49 -5.99 0.78
N LEU A 46 9.07 -5.39 1.83
CA LEU A 46 8.55 -5.46 3.19
C LEU A 46 7.19 -4.75 3.29
N ALA A 47 7.03 -3.57 2.70
CA ALA A 47 5.75 -2.86 2.67
C ALA A 47 4.66 -3.70 1.97
N PHE A 48 4.97 -4.29 0.81
CA PHE A 48 4.04 -5.19 0.13
C PHE A 48 3.69 -6.42 0.98
N LEU A 49 4.67 -7.01 1.65
CA LEU A 49 4.42 -8.14 2.55
C LEU A 49 3.48 -7.74 3.69
N VAL A 50 3.71 -6.59 4.33
CA VAL A 50 2.86 -6.07 5.40
C VAL A 50 1.43 -5.85 4.90
N ASP A 51 1.26 -5.24 3.71
CA ASP A 51 -0.07 -5.04 3.12
C ASP A 51 -0.80 -6.36 2.85
N GLN A 52 -0.09 -7.38 2.33
CA GLN A 52 -0.68 -8.71 2.12
C GLN A 52 -1.01 -9.38 3.45
N MET A 53 -0.16 -9.28 4.47
CA MET A 53 -0.41 -9.82 5.80
C MET A 53 -1.63 -9.15 6.45
N GLN A 54 -1.77 -7.83 6.35
CA GLN A 54 -2.97 -7.12 6.83
C GLN A 54 -4.22 -7.62 6.11
N LEU A 55 -4.18 -7.78 4.78
CA LEU A 55 -5.31 -8.31 4.02
C LEU A 55 -5.66 -9.75 4.38
N LEU A 56 -4.69 -10.59 4.74
CA LEU A 56 -4.94 -12.00 5.10
C LEU A 56 -5.40 -12.18 6.55
N CYS A 57 -4.84 -11.42 7.49
CA CYS A 57 -4.98 -11.68 8.91
C CYS A 57 -5.90 -10.68 9.65
N CYS A 58 -6.11 -9.47 9.12
CA CYS A 58 -6.86 -8.43 9.81
C CYS A 58 -8.29 -8.29 9.26
N LYS A 59 -9.28 -8.82 9.99
CA LYS A 59 -10.71 -8.72 9.64
C LYS A 59 -11.16 -7.26 9.47
N LEU A 60 -10.68 -6.36 10.32
CA LEU A 60 -11.03 -4.94 10.24
C LEU A 60 -10.50 -4.29 8.96
N PHE A 61 -9.26 -4.61 8.56
CA PHE A 61 -8.66 -4.12 7.32
C PHE A 61 -9.32 -4.73 6.08
N GLN A 62 -9.69 -6.02 6.13
CA GLN A 62 -10.49 -6.66 5.07
C GLN A 62 -11.85 -5.98 4.88
N HIS A 63 -12.51 -5.61 5.98
CA HIS A 63 -13.77 -4.88 5.93
C HIS A 63 -13.58 -3.48 5.33
N ALA A 64 -12.59 -2.71 5.81
CA ALA A 64 -12.25 -1.41 5.25
C ALA A 64 -11.94 -1.49 3.74
N ARG A 65 -11.21 -2.54 3.32
CA ARG A 65 -10.92 -2.80 1.92
C ARG A 65 -12.18 -3.10 1.11
N THR A 66 -13.16 -3.79 1.68
CA THR A 66 -14.44 -4.09 1.05
C THR A 66 -15.30 -2.85 0.93
N THR A 67 -15.42 -2.05 2.00
CA THR A 67 -16.15 -0.77 2.01
C THR A 67 -15.64 0.21 0.96
N THR A 68 -14.32 0.38 0.85
CA THR A 68 -13.68 1.32 -0.08
C THR A 68 -13.61 0.83 -1.52
N ARG A 69 -13.94 -0.45 -1.78
CA ARG A 69 -14.02 -1.16 -3.08
C ARG A 69 -12.72 -1.28 -3.87
N THR A 70 -11.85 -0.28 -3.88
CA THR A 70 -10.55 -0.32 -4.57
C THR A 70 -9.40 0.00 -3.61
N PHE A 71 -8.21 -0.54 -3.86
CA PHE A 71 -7.02 -0.19 -3.08
C PHE A 71 -6.66 1.29 -3.22
N TYR A 72 -6.88 1.85 -4.41
CA TYR A 72 -6.69 3.28 -4.65
C TYR A 72 -7.53 4.13 -3.69
N ASN A 73 -8.84 3.86 -3.60
CA ASN A 73 -9.73 4.59 -2.69
C ASN A 73 -9.37 4.36 -1.23
N LEU A 74 -9.03 3.12 -0.85
CA LEU A 74 -8.58 2.81 0.51
C LEU A 74 -7.40 3.69 0.90
N TRP A 75 -6.35 3.69 0.07
CA TRP A 75 -5.14 4.45 0.34
C TRP A 75 -5.34 5.95 0.26
N GLU A 76 -6.13 6.47 -0.69
CA GLU A 76 -6.44 7.90 -0.77
C GLU A 76 -7.23 8.37 0.46
N THR A 77 -8.17 7.57 0.96
CA THR A 77 -8.92 7.88 2.19
C THR A 77 -7.99 7.89 3.40
N MET A 78 -7.14 6.86 3.54
CA MET A 78 -6.10 6.80 4.57
C MET A 78 -5.19 8.04 4.52
N ARG A 79 -4.75 8.43 3.32
CA ARG A 79 -3.89 9.60 3.10
C ARG A 79 -4.59 10.90 3.49
N ALA A 80 -5.86 11.05 3.15
CA ALA A 80 -6.67 12.20 3.57
C ALA A 80 -6.80 12.25 5.09
N MET A 81 -7.05 11.12 5.73
CA MET A 81 -7.15 11.05 7.20
C MET A 81 -5.86 11.49 7.88
N PHE A 82 -4.70 11.03 7.41
CA PHE A 82 -3.40 11.48 7.93
C PHE A 82 -3.13 12.97 7.71
N LYS A 83 -3.71 13.59 6.68
CA LYS A 83 -3.55 15.02 6.41
C LYS A 83 -4.40 15.90 7.32
N PHE A 84 -5.59 15.44 7.71
CA PHE A 84 -6.59 16.29 8.36
C PHE A 84 -6.87 15.92 9.82
N PHE A 85 -6.51 14.73 10.28
CA PHE A 85 -6.81 14.26 11.63
C PHE A 85 -5.56 13.80 12.37
N TYR A 86 -5.53 14.07 13.67
CA TYR A 86 -4.58 13.45 14.58
C TYR A 86 -5.13 12.10 15.03
N LEU A 87 -4.43 11.03 14.69
CA LEU A 87 -4.85 9.65 14.97
C LEU A 87 -4.08 9.12 16.17
N THR A 88 -4.80 8.67 17.19
CA THR A 88 -4.20 8.21 18.46
C THR A 88 -3.90 6.71 18.47
N ASN A 89 -4.59 5.93 17.64
CA ASN A 89 -4.44 4.48 17.58
C ASN A 89 -4.82 3.92 16.20
N TRP A 90 -4.21 2.79 15.84
CA TRP A 90 -4.38 2.15 14.53
C TRP A 90 -5.78 1.55 14.32
N GLU A 91 -6.39 1.02 15.37
CA GLU A 91 -7.70 0.38 15.27
C GLU A 91 -8.79 1.40 14.93
N SER A 92 -8.84 2.52 15.65
CA SER A 92 -9.77 3.63 15.39
C SER A 92 -9.55 4.21 13.99
N PHE A 93 -8.29 4.32 13.56
CA PHE A 93 -7.98 4.76 12.21
C PHE A 93 -8.58 3.84 11.13
N ILE A 94 -8.36 2.53 11.22
CA ILE A 94 -8.92 1.58 10.25
C ILE A 94 -10.44 1.50 10.39
N TYR A 95 -10.97 1.63 11.61
CA TYR A 95 -12.41 1.66 11.88
C TYR A 95 -13.10 2.83 11.18
N CYS A 96 -12.50 4.03 11.16
CA CYS A 96 -13.05 5.14 10.39
C CYS A 96 -13.16 4.87 8.88
N LEU A 97 -12.35 3.97 8.32
CA LEU A 97 -12.40 3.59 6.90
C LEU A 97 -13.58 2.67 6.56
N THR A 98 -14.26 2.08 7.56
CA THR A 98 -15.32 1.10 7.32
C THR A 98 -16.71 1.71 7.17
N ASN A 99 -16.87 3.03 7.38
CA ASN A 99 -18.15 3.76 7.37
C ASN A 99 -19.24 3.09 8.24
N MET A 100 -19.09 3.19 9.57
CA MET A 100 -20.09 2.96 10.65
C MET A 100 -20.99 1.70 10.65
N GLU A 101 -20.93 0.81 9.66
CA GLU A 101 -21.60 -0.50 9.74
C GLU A 101 -20.59 -1.56 10.17
N ILE A 102 -20.74 -1.96 11.44
CA ILE A 102 -20.04 -3.08 12.06
C ILE A 102 -20.60 -4.36 11.42
N PRO A 103 -19.80 -5.17 10.69
CA PRO A 103 -20.20 -6.53 10.45
C PRO A 103 -20.05 -7.25 11.80
N ASN A 104 -21.12 -7.90 12.26
CA ASN A 104 -21.11 -8.72 13.46
C ASN A 104 -19.93 -9.70 13.40
N THR A 105 -18.85 -9.37 14.09
CA THR A 105 -17.73 -10.27 14.28
C THR A 105 -18.01 -11.12 15.51
N SER A 106 -18.77 -12.19 15.28
CA SER A 106 -18.65 -13.41 16.06
C SER A 106 -17.27 -14.05 15.89
#